data_AF-A0AA51D7M3-F1
#
_entry.id   AF-A0AA51D7M3-F1
#
_cell.length_a   1.000
_cell.length_b   1.000
_cell.length_c   1.000
_cell.angle_alpha   90.00
_cell.angle_beta   90.00
_cell.angle_gamma   90.00
#
_symmetry.space_group_name_H-M   'P 1'
#
loop_
_entity.id
_entity.type
_entity.pdbx_description
1 polymer ?
#
loop_
_entity_poly.entity_id
_entity_poly.type
_entity_poly.pdbx_seq_one_letter_code
_entity_poly.pdbx_strand_id
1 'polypeptide(L)'
;MAEGFFGVLSEEVGYPFNQIPVSTFVNYSAGFQQSSLCGSLGAAAACIGTVCEPDMAKKIIVELENWYKDAVLPMYQPENLNLPTTVANSLLCKDSVGLFMEESGYEYGSPERKARCAGVAADTTKKMVELLNEALA
;
A
#
# COMPACT_ATOMS: atom_id res chain seq x y z
N MET A 1 5.00 3.54 -2.39
CA MET A 1 4.53 2.42 -3.21
C MET A 1 4.82 2.62 -4.68
N ALA A 2 4.10 3.49 -5.40
CA ALA A 2 4.31 3.67 -6.85
C ALA A 2 5.78 3.96 -7.22
N GLU A 3 6.44 4.86 -6.48
CA GLU A 3 7.89 5.09 -6.61
C GLU A 3 8.71 3.80 -6.41
N GLY A 4 8.47 3.09 -5.30
CA GLY A 4 9.21 1.87 -4.98
C GLY A 4 8.98 0.69 -5.92
N PHE A 5 7.93 0.73 -6.76
CA PHE A 5 7.65 -0.30 -7.76
C PHE A 5 8.00 0.18 -9.17
N PHE A 6 7.33 1.22 -9.67
CA PHE A 6 7.56 1.76 -11.01
C PHE A 6 8.89 2.50 -11.14
N GLY A 7 9.39 3.15 -10.08
CA GLY A 7 10.70 3.78 -10.10
C GLY A 7 11.81 2.74 -10.30
N VAL A 8 11.77 1.65 -9.53
CA VAL A 8 12.70 0.52 -9.69
C VAL A 8 12.59 -0.09 -11.10
N LEU A 9 11.38 -0.36 -11.60
CA LEU A 9 11.20 -0.87 -12.96
C LEU A 9 11.64 0.12 -14.04
N SER A 10 11.48 1.42 -13.81
CA SER A 10 11.97 2.47 -14.71
C SER A 10 13.49 2.45 -14.80
N GLU A 11 14.19 2.26 -13.68
CA GLU A 11 15.66 2.19 -13.62
C GLU A 11 16.21 0.88 -14.23
N GLU A 12 15.63 -0.26 -13.86
CA GLU A 12 16.15 -1.59 -14.22
C GLU A 12 15.67 -2.09 -15.60
N VAL A 13 14.44 -1.74 -16.00
CA VAL A 13 13.81 -2.24 -17.24
C VAL A 13 13.64 -1.13 -18.29
N GLY A 14 13.40 0.11 -17.86
CA GLY A 14 13.20 1.23 -18.77
C GLY A 14 11.79 1.26 -19.36
N TYR A 15 11.66 1.18 -20.69
CA TYR A 15 10.37 1.23 -21.35
C TYR A 15 9.56 -0.06 -21.11
N PRO A 16 8.24 -0.01 -20.82
CA PRO A 16 7.37 1.17 -20.78
C PRO A 16 7.28 1.88 -19.41
N PHE A 17 7.92 1.35 -18.38
CA PHE A 17 7.75 1.81 -16.99
C PHE A 17 8.27 3.23 -16.75
N ASN A 18 9.31 3.65 -17.47
CA ASN A 18 9.83 5.01 -17.41
C ASN A 18 8.88 6.09 -17.99
N GLN A 19 7.74 5.69 -18.57
CA GLN A 19 6.70 6.60 -19.05
C GLN A 19 5.56 6.80 -18.03
N ILE A 20 5.58 6.07 -16.91
CA ILE A 20 4.50 6.14 -15.91
C ILE A 20 4.77 7.33 -14.97
N PRO A 21 3.91 8.36 -14.94
CA PRO A 21 4.08 9.49 -14.03
C PRO A 21 3.65 9.09 -12.62
N VAL A 22 4.60 8.58 -11.83
CA VAL A 22 4.41 8.11 -10.44
C VAL A 22 3.70 9.12 -9.53
N SER A 23 3.82 10.42 -9.80
CA SER A 23 3.12 11.49 -9.08
C SER A 23 1.59 11.40 -9.18
N THR A 24 1.04 10.75 -10.23
CA THR A 24 -0.41 10.55 -10.37
C THR A 24 -1.01 9.73 -9.23
N PHE A 25 -0.20 8.87 -8.60
CA PHE A 25 -0.63 8.01 -7.50
C PHE A 25 -0.80 8.77 -6.18
N VAL A 26 -0.37 10.03 -6.09
CA VAL A 26 -0.65 10.89 -4.91
C VAL A 26 -2.16 11.05 -4.69
N ASN A 27 -2.96 10.98 -5.75
CA ASN A 27 -4.42 11.08 -5.67
C ASN A 27 -5.08 9.92 -4.89
N TYR A 28 -4.38 8.81 -4.70
CA TYR A 28 -4.86 7.63 -3.95
C TYR A 28 -4.75 7.84 -2.44
N SER A 29 -4.04 8.89 -2.00
CA SER A 29 -3.89 9.23 -0.58
C SER A 29 -5.24 9.46 0.10
N ALA A 30 -5.29 9.24 1.42
CA ALA A 30 -6.49 9.39 2.24
C ALA A 30 -7.72 8.65 1.70
N GLY A 31 -7.50 7.51 1.03
CA GLY A 31 -8.53 6.72 0.35
C GLY A 31 -9.32 7.53 -0.66
N PHE A 32 -8.61 8.03 -1.68
CA PHE A 32 -9.15 8.92 -2.71
C PHE A 32 -9.81 10.18 -2.12
N GLN A 33 -9.18 10.76 -1.10
CA GLN A 33 -9.65 11.95 -0.37
C GLN A 33 -11.01 11.81 0.35
N GLN A 34 -11.61 10.62 0.34
CA GLN A 34 -12.92 10.35 0.93
C GLN A 34 -12.85 9.22 1.96
N SER A 35 -11.64 8.88 2.42
CA SER A 35 -11.39 7.80 3.37
C SER A 35 -11.97 6.45 2.93
N SER A 36 -12.05 6.24 1.60
CA SER A 36 -12.56 5.03 0.95
C SER A 36 -11.49 3.92 0.95
N LEU A 37 -11.29 3.17 -0.14
CA LEU A 37 -10.25 2.14 -0.24
C LEU A 37 -8.87 2.67 0.18
N CYS A 38 -8.13 1.94 1.01
CA CYS A 38 -6.78 2.34 1.41
C CYS A 38 -5.91 2.64 0.18
N GLY A 39 -5.21 3.79 0.20
CA GLY A 39 -4.41 4.23 -0.94
C GLY A 39 -3.30 3.26 -1.34
N SER A 40 -2.74 2.50 -0.38
CA SER A 40 -1.77 1.44 -0.68
C SER A 40 -2.40 0.29 -1.46
N LEU A 41 -3.63 -0.12 -1.15
CA LEU A 41 -4.33 -1.16 -1.90
C LEU A 41 -4.68 -0.71 -3.32
N GLY A 42 -5.21 0.51 -3.46
CA GLY A 42 -5.53 1.07 -4.78
C GLY A 42 -4.29 1.20 -5.67
N ALA A 43 -3.19 1.72 -5.12
CA ALA A 43 -1.93 1.82 -5.87
C ALA A 43 -1.35 0.44 -6.20
N ALA A 44 -1.46 -0.54 -5.30
CA ALA A 44 -1.00 -1.91 -5.55
C ALA A 44 -1.80 -2.57 -6.68
N ALA A 45 -3.12 -2.40 -6.70
CA ALA A 45 -3.98 -2.93 -7.78
C ALA A 45 -3.57 -2.40 -9.16
N ALA A 46 -3.22 -1.11 -9.25
CA ALA A 46 -2.71 -0.52 -10.48
C ALA A 46 -1.32 -1.06 -10.87
N CYS A 47 -0.42 -1.25 -9.90
CA CYS A 47 0.89 -1.88 -10.13
C CYS A 47 0.75 -3.30 -10.66
N ILE A 48 -0.05 -4.14 -9.99
CA ILE A 48 -0.34 -5.52 -10.39
C ILE A 48 -0.94 -5.56 -11.81
N GLY A 49 -1.96 -4.74 -12.08
CA GLY A 49 -2.62 -4.69 -13.38
C GLY A 49 -1.73 -4.19 -14.52
N THR A 50 -0.59 -3.56 -14.24
CA THR A 50 0.37 -3.12 -15.26
C THR A 50 1.28 -4.26 -15.74
N VAL A 51 1.46 -5.31 -14.93
CA VAL A 51 2.43 -6.39 -15.20
C VAL A 51 1.78 -7.78 -15.33
N CYS A 52 0.49 -7.91 -15.03
CA CYS A 52 -0.24 -9.18 -15.08
C CYS A 52 -1.43 -9.14 -16.04
N GLU A 53 -1.73 -10.29 -16.65
CA GLU A 53 -3.00 -10.49 -17.37
C GLU A 53 -4.21 -10.31 -16.43
N PRO A 54 -5.37 -9.81 -16.93
CA PRO A 54 -6.46 -9.35 -16.08
C PRO A 54 -6.99 -10.37 -15.05
N ASP A 55 -7.10 -11.65 -15.40
CA ASP A 55 -7.62 -12.67 -14.49
C ASP A 55 -6.60 -13.11 -13.44
N MET A 56 -5.31 -13.04 -13.75
CA MET A 56 -4.24 -13.23 -12.78
C MET A 56 -4.20 -12.04 -11.82
N ALA A 57 -4.25 -10.82 -12.35
CA ALA A 57 -4.25 -9.59 -11.55
C ALA A 57 -5.37 -9.59 -10.50
N LYS A 58 -6.61 -9.94 -10.89
CA LYS A 58 -7.75 -10.03 -9.95
C LYS A 58 -7.49 -10.99 -8.79
N LYS A 59 -6.88 -12.15 -9.05
CA LYS A 59 -6.56 -13.15 -8.01
C LYS A 59 -5.53 -12.62 -7.02
N ILE A 60 -4.46 -12.03 -7.53
CA ILE A 60 -3.39 -11.44 -6.70
C ILE A 60 -3.93 -10.30 -5.85
N ILE A 61 -4.78 -9.43 -6.43
CA ILE A 61 -5.41 -8.32 -5.69
C ILE A 61 -6.26 -8.85 -4.53
N VAL A 62 -7.12 -9.85 -4.77
CA VAL A 62 -7.95 -10.45 -3.71
C VAL A 62 -7.09 -11.04 -2.60
N GLU A 63 -6.00 -11.71 -2.95
CA GLU A 63 -5.08 -12.28 -1.96
C GLU A 63 -4.38 -11.20 -1.13
N LEU A 64 -3.88 -10.14 -1.77
CA LEU A 64 -3.28 -8.99 -1.09
C LEU A 64 -4.28 -8.29 -0.16
N GLU A 65 -5.52 -8.10 -0.60
CA GLU A 65 -6.58 -7.49 0.19
C GLU A 65 -6.98 -8.35 1.40
N ASN A 66 -7.03 -9.68 1.23
CA ASN A 66 -7.25 -10.59 2.35
C ASN A 66 -6.11 -10.54 3.37
N TRP A 67 -4.86 -10.58 2.91
CA TRP A 67 -3.70 -10.38 3.78
C TRP A 67 -3.76 -9.05 4.53
N TYR A 68 -4.11 -7.95 3.84
CA TYR A 68 -4.14 -6.62 4.45
C TYR A 68 -5.14 -6.52 5.62
N LYS A 69 -6.31 -7.18 5.51
CA LYS A 69 -7.31 -7.18 6.57
C LYS A 69 -6.82 -7.86 7.85
N ASP A 70 -5.97 -8.87 7.70
CA ASP A 70 -5.54 -9.76 8.79
C ASP A 70 -4.14 -9.42 9.32
N ALA A 71 -3.33 -8.68 8.55
CA ALA A 71 -1.97 -8.33 8.90
C ALA A 71 -1.89 -7.34 10.06
N VAL A 72 -0.93 -7.58 10.96
CA VAL A 72 -0.55 -6.67 12.06
C VAL A 72 0.40 -5.60 11.50
N LEU A 73 -0.09 -4.38 11.31
CA LEU A 73 0.58 -3.32 10.56
C LEU A 73 0.71 -2.01 11.37
N PRO A 74 1.78 -1.20 11.16
CA PRO A 74 2.88 -1.40 10.21
C PRO A 74 4.03 -2.26 10.78
N MET A 75 4.61 -3.13 9.96
CA MET A 75 5.81 -3.91 10.28
C MET A 75 7.09 -3.11 10.01
N TYR A 76 7.14 -2.37 8.90
CA TYR A 76 8.26 -1.51 8.55
C TYR A 76 8.10 -0.11 9.17
N GLN A 77 9.02 0.26 10.07
CA GLN A 77 9.02 1.55 10.78
C GLN A 77 10.42 2.21 10.75
N PRO A 78 10.85 2.78 9.61
CA PRO A 78 12.22 3.26 9.43
C PRO A 78 12.58 4.47 10.32
N GLU A 79 11.57 5.23 10.75
CA GLU A 79 11.74 6.41 11.60
C GLU A 79 11.92 6.04 13.10
N ASN A 80 11.86 4.74 13.45
CA ASN A 80 12.03 4.23 14.82
C ASN A 80 11.13 4.93 15.87
N LEU A 81 9.92 5.32 15.47
CA LEU A 81 8.94 5.98 16.34
C LEU A 81 8.23 5.01 17.31
N ASN A 82 8.48 3.69 17.20
CA ASN A 82 7.82 2.64 17.98
C ASN A 82 6.29 2.76 17.96
N LEU A 83 5.73 2.96 16.77
CA LEU A 83 4.29 3.12 16.58
C LEU A 83 3.57 1.81 16.92
N PRO A 84 2.40 1.86 17.56
CA PRO A 84 1.61 0.67 17.80
C PRO A 84 1.18 0.04 16.47
N THR A 85 1.08 -1.28 16.47
CA THR A 85 0.57 -2.03 15.33
C THR A 85 -0.91 -2.35 15.54
N THR A 86 -1.65 -2.42 14.45
CA THR A 86 -3.10 -2.65 14.43
C THR A 86 -3.46 -3.60 13.29
N VAL A 87 -4.58 -4.31 13.43
CA VAL A 87 -5.17 -5.13 12.37
C VAL A 87 -6.35 -4.36 11.78
N ALA A 88 -6.35 -4.14 10.47
CA ALA A 88 -7.31 -3.23 9.83
C ALA A 88 -8.74 -3.78 9.82
N ASN A 89 -8.92 -5.11 9.73
CA ASN A 89 -10.22 -5.80 9.62
C ASN A 89 -11.12 -5.33 8.46
N SER A 90 -10.63 -4.44 7.60
CA SER A 90 -11.36 -3.76 6.54
C SER A 90 -10.37 -3.26 5.49
N LEU A 91 -10.86 -2.99 4.28
CA LEU A 91 -10.09 -2.37 3.20
C LEU A 91 -10.16 -0.84 3.23
N LEU A 92 -11.03 -0.27 4.07
CA LEU A 92 -11.25 1.16 4.13
C LEU A 92 -10.12 1.88 4.88
N CYS A 93 -9.67 2.99 4.30
CA CYS A 93 -8.70 3.90 4.90
C CYS A 93 -9.23 4.47 6.21
N LYS A 94 -10.54 4.81 6.26
CA LYS A 94 -11.19 5.28 7.48
C LYS A 94 -11.02 4.30 8.64
N ASP A 95 -11.25 3.01 8.39
CA ASP A 95 -11.24 1.99 9.44
C ASP A 95 -9.80 1.71 9.88
N SER A 96 -8.88 1.49 8.92
CA SER A 96 -7.47 1.22 9.21
C SER A 96 -6.79 2.37 9.98
N VAL A 97 -7.02 3.62 9.56
CA VAL A 97 -6.46 4.79 10.23
C VAL A 97 -7.19 5.06 11.54
N GLY A 98 -8.51 4.89 11.58
CA GLY A 98 -9.34 5.10 12.77
C GLY A 98 -8.91 4.21 13.93
N LEU A 99 -8.73 2.90 13.68
CA LEU A 99 -8.25 1.95 14.69
C LEU A 99 -6.86 2.33 15.23
N PHE A 100 -5.94 2.73 14.34
CA PHE A 100 -4.62 3.19 14.78
C PHE A 100 -4.69 4.46 15.63
N MET A 101 -5.53 5.42 15.24
CA MET A 101 -5.70 6.67 16.00
C MET A 101 -6.34 6.41 17.37
N GLU A 102 -7.29 5.49 17.45
CA GLU A 102 -7.89 5.06 18.72
C GLU A 102 -6.86 4.42 19.65
N GLU A 103 -6.04 3.50 19.14
CA GLU A 103 -5.00 2.81 19.91
C GLU A 103 -3.86 3.75 20.35
N SER A 104 -3.43 4.65 19.46
CA SER A 104 -2.25 5.51 19.71
C SER A 104 -2.57 6.84 20.38
N GLY A 105 -3.81 7.32 20.28
CA GLY A 105 -4.20 8.67 20.67
C GLY A 105 -3.71 9.78 19.74
N TYR A 106 -3.04 9.45 18.62
CA TYR A 106 -2.56 10.45 17.68
C TYR A 106 -3.69 11.06 16.84
N GLU A 107 -3.59 12.35 16.57
CA GLU A 107 -4.52 13.03 15.66
C GLU A 107 -4.28 12.65 14.20
N TYR A 108 -5.32 12.79 13.36
CA TYR A 108 -5.21 12.52 11.93
C TYR A 108 -4.07 13.34 11.29
N GLY A 109 -3.91 14.61 11.66
CA GLY A 109 -2.87 15.47 11.07
C GLY A 109 -1.43 15.10 11.44
N SER A 110 -1.23 14.23 12.43
CA SER A 110 0.07 14.07 13.11
C SER A 110 1.15 13.45 12.20
N PRO A 111 2.44 13.80 12.42
CA PRO A 111 3.55 13.15 11.76
C PRO A 111 3.57 11.62 11.98
N GLU A 112 3.27 11.16 13.19
CA GLU A 112 3.27 9.75 13.58
C GLU A 112 2.22 8.94 12.80
N ARG A 113 1.00 9.48 12.65
CA ARG A 113 -0.03 8.87 11.81
C ARG A 113 0.42 8.78 10.35
N LYS A 114 1.05 9.84 9.83
CA LYS A 114 1.58 9.85 8.45
C LYS A 114 2.71 8.83 8.29
N ALA A 115 3.63 8.72 9.25
CA ALA A 115 4.67 7.71 9.28
C ALA A 115 4.09 6.29 9.33
N ARG A 116 3.03 6.06 10.12
CA ARG A 116 2.27 4.80 10.09
C ARG A 116 1.76 4.47 8.70
N CYS A 117 1.08 5.42 8.03
CA CYS A 117 0.59 5.20 6.67
C CYS A 117 1.72 4.92 5.66
N ALA A 118 2.88 5.55 5.82
CA ALA A 118 4.06 5.27 5.00
C ALA A 118 4.59 3.84 5.23
N GLY A 119 4.66 3.40 6.49
CA GLY A 119 5.01 2.02 6.86
C GLY A 119 4.04 0.99 6.25
N VAL A 120 2.72 1.21 6.42
CA VAL A 120 1.69 0.36 5.80
C VAL A 120 1.83 0.30 4.28
N ALA A 121 2.13 1.42 3.63
CA ALA A 121 2.38 1.43 2.19
C ALA A 121 3.63 0.62 1.81
N ALA A 122 4.69 0.65 2.61
CA ALA A 122 5.89 -0.15 2.39
C ALA A 122 5.60 -1.65 2.57
N ASP A 123 4.92 -2.05 3.65
CA ASP A 123 4.54 -3.45 3.90
C ASP A 123 3.63 -3.99 2.79
N THR A 124 2.65 -3.20 2.36
CA THR A 124 1.76 -3.58 1.24
C THR A 124 2.55 -3.71 -0.06
N THR A 125 3.55 -2.84 -0.29
CA THR A 125 4.43 -2.92 -1.49
C THR A 125 5.24 -4.22 -1.45
N LYS A 126 5.83 -4.55 -0.30
CA LYS A 126 6.59 -5.79 -0.12
C LYS A 126 5.71 -7.01 -0.39
N LYS A 127 4.54 -7.11 0.25
CA LYS A 127 3.64 -8.26 0.06
C LYS A 127 3.14 -8.36 -1.39
N MET A 128 2.83 -7.24 -2.02
CA MET A 128 2.48 -7.22 -3.45
C MET A 128 3.59 -7.83 -4.32
N VAL A 129 4.84 -7.43 -4.10
CA VAL A 129 6.00 -7.96 -4.84
C VAL A 129 6.21 -9.45 -4.58
N GLU A 130 6.05 -9.91 -3.34
CA GLU A 130 6.10 -11.35 -3.00
C GLU A 130 5.07 -12.14 -3.82
N LEU A 131 3.81 -11.68 -3.84
CA LEU A 131 2.74 -12.34 -4.60
C LEU A 131 2.96 -12.30 -6.12
N LEU A 132 3.49 -11.19 -6.64
CA LEU A 132 3.85 -11.07 -8.05
C LEU A 132 4.96 -12.06 -8.43
N ASN A 133 6.00 -12.16 -7.59
CA ASN A 133 7.09 -13.09 -7.82
C ASN A 133 6.62 -14.55 -7.76
N GLU A 134 5.72 -14.89 -6.84
CA GLU A 134 5.11 -16.22 -6.76
C GLU A 134 4.26 -16.55 -7.99
N ALA A 135 3.57 -15.57 -8.56
CA ALA A 135 2.67 -15.78 -9.70
C ALA A 135 3.36 -15.74 -11.08
N LEU A 136 4.52 -15.08 -11.18
CA LEU A 136 5.25 -14.85 -12.44
C LEU A 136 6.55 -15.65 -12.57
N ALA A 137 6.98 -16.36 -11.52
CA ALA A 137 8.10 -17.30 -11.56
C ALA A 137 7.75 -18.59 -12.33
#